data_AF-A0A0D9W2G3-F1
#
_entry.id   AF-A0A0D9W2G3-F1
#
_cell.length_a   1.000
_cell.length_b   1.000
_cell.length_c   1.000
_cell.angle_alpha   90.00
_cell.angle_beta   90.00
_cell.angle_gamma   90.00
#
_symmetry.space_group_name_H-M   'P 1'
#
loop_
_entity.id
_entity.type
_entity.pdbx_description
1 polymer ?
#
loop_
_entity_poly.entity_id
_entity_poly.type
_entity_poly.pdbx_seq_one_letter_code
_entity_poly.pdbx_strand_id
1 'polypeptide(L)'
;MGCPSVAIKMQQVDEEMGRQNGPVFNPTTFSLSKGTIALTQIETGETFLWACNNSGSSDTILTWHIATSILEVRHSYKQGSPLISVHKVAATHLSRYCVYLMSCYPELLPDNNIKWIKSLYKVIRMDSQLALIGHDVATGLSDPEAKYKKVVDLLTANSNDEVLKNGVRLGKQFVDLMDEEMAWRVMAIFWSEMVLYIAQSSSAQAHLEAIARGCELLTPLWALLAHAGIVSLP
;
A
#
# COMPACT_ATOMS: atom_id res chain seq x y z
N MET A 1 -24.92 7.85 -49.35
CA MET A 1 -25.75 6.86 -48.63
C MET A 1 -25.06 6.55 -47.31
N GLY A 2 -25.39 7.28 -46.24
CA GLY A 2 -24.87 7.01 -44.90
C GLY A 2 -25.87 6.12 -44.16
N CYS A 3 -25.39 5.02 -43.58
CA CYS A 3 -26.21 4.04 -42.87
C CYS A 3 -27.02 4.70 -41.73
N PRO A 4 -28.37 4.66 -41.77
CA PRO A 4 -29.23 5.17 -40.69
C PRO A 4 -29.12 4.38 -39.37
N SER A 5 -28.46 3.22 -39.41
CA SER A 5 -28.46 2.24 -38.31
C SER A 5 -27.57 2.59 -37.11
N VAL A 6 -26.64 3.54 -37.24
CA VAL A 6 -25.71 3.89 -36.14
C VAL A 6 -26.29 4.98 -35.24
N ALA A 7 -27.03 5.94 -35.80
CA ALA A 7 -27.63 7.05 -35.03
C ALA A 7 -28.72 6.56 -34.08
N ILE A 8 -29.54 5.59 -34.51
CA ILE A 8 -30.60 4.98 -33.67
C ILE A 8 -30.00 4.24 -32.46
N LYS A 9 -28.78 3.69 -32.61
CA LYS A 9 -28.12 2.94 -31.55
C LYS A 9 -27.48 3.84 -30.47
N MET A 10 -27.09 5.07 -30.81
CA MET A 10 -26.60 6.05 -29.82
C MET A 10 -27.74 6.69 -29.04
N GLN A 11 -28.90 6.91 -29.66
CA GLN A 11 -30.07 7.48 -28.98
C GLN A 11 -30.71 6.52 -27.95
N GLN A 12 -30.68 5.21 -28.20
CA GLN A 12 -31.13 4.21 -27.22
C GLN A 12 -30.18 4.05 -26.02
N VAL A 13 -28.87 4.25 -26.22
CA VAL A 13 -27.88 4.16 -25.13
C VAL A 13 -28.00 5.36 -24.18
N ASP A 14 -28.30 6.55 -24.70
CA ASP A 14 -28.51 7.75 -23.86
C ASP A 14 -29.83 7.66 -23.03
N GLU A 15 -30.88 7.01 -23.55
CA GLU A 15 -32.13 6.79 -22.78
C GLU A 15 -32.02 5.66 -21.74
N GLU A 16 -31.17 4.64 -21.96
CA GLU A 16 -30.87 3.61 -20.95
C GLU A 16 -29.92 4.11 -19.85
N MET A 17 -29.02 5.06 -20.16
CA MET A 17 -28.13 5.71 -19.19
C MET A 17 -28.88 6.68 -18.25
N GLY A 18 -30.09 7.11 -18.63
CA GLY A 18 -30.95 7.98 -17.83
C GLY A 18 -31.85 7.28 -16.81
N ARG A 19 -31.84 5.94 -16.72
CA ARG A 19 -32.79 5.20 -15.86
C ARG A 19 -32.21 4.16 -14.90
N GLN A 20 -30.89 4.15 -14.70
CA GLN A 20 -30.29 3.44 -13.58
C GLN A 20 -29.88 4.45 -12.52
N ASN A 21 -30.76 4.66 -11.54
CA ASN A 21 -30.40 5.30 -10.27
C ASN A 21 -29.47 4.37 -9.50
N GLY A 22 -28.21 4.29 -9.95
CA GLY A 22 -27.09 3.92 -9.09
C GLY A 22 -26.85 5.03 -8.06
N PRO A 23 -26.05 4.76 -7.02
CA PRO A 23 -25.78 5.76 -5.99
C PRO A 23 -25.20 7.02 -6.63
N VAL A 24 -25.92 8.13 -6.49
CA VAL A 24 -25.46 9.46 -6.88
C VAL A 24 -24.13 9.70 -6.19
N PHE A 25 -23.07 9.84 -6.99
CA PHE A 25 -21.74 10.15 -6.49
C PHE A 25 -21.79 11.56 -5.90
N ASN A 26 -21.82 11.66 -4.57
CA ASN A 26 -21.85 12.93 -3.86
C ASN A 26 -20.39 13.37 -3.61
N PRO A 27 -19.87 14.43 -4.26
CA PRO A 27 -18.45 14.79 -4.17
C PRO A 27 -18.02 15.39 -2.83
N THR A 28 -18.95 15.52 -1.87
CA THR A 28 -18.68 16.10 -0.57
C THR A 28 -17.96 15.09 0.34
N THR A 29 -16.64 15.27 0.40
CA THR A 29 -15.68 14.73 1.39
C THR A 29 -15.30 13.24 1.28
N PHE A 30 -14.66 12.86 0.17
CA PHE A 30 -13.83 11.65 0.16
C PHE A 30 -12.52 11.94 0.94
N SER A 31 -12.60 11.89 2.27
CA SER A 31 -11.43 12.06 3.15
C SER A 31 -10.77 10.71 3.38
N LEU A 32 -9.65 10.44 2.69
CA LEU A 32 -8.88 9.22 2.90
C LEU A 32 -8.20 9.22 4.28
N SER A 33 -7.99 8.03 4.84
CA SER A 33 -7.77 7.86 6.29
C SER A 33 -6.60 6.92 6.64
N LYS A 34 -5.46 7.08 5.96
CA LYS A 34 -4.24 6.26 6.19
C LYS A 34 -4.53 4.74 6.22
N GLY A 35 -5.46 4.25 5.40
CA GLY A 35 -5.83 2.82 5.37
C GLY A 35 -7.00 2.42 6.25
N THR A 36 -7.60 3.33 7.03
CA THR A 36 -8.71 3.00 7.95
C THR A 36 -9.99 2.65 7.16
N ILE A 37 -10.30 3.37 6.08
CA ILE A 37 -11.48 3.15 5.25
C ILE A 37 -11.42 1.78 4.54
N ALA A 38 -10.25 1.42 4.03
CA ALA A 38 -9.98 0.13 3.41
C ALA A 38 -10.26 -1.02 4.37
N LEU A 39 -9.86 -0.86 5.63
CA LEU A 39 -9.98 -1.92 6.63
C LEU A 39 -11.40 -2.03 7.20
N THR A 40 -12.15 -0.94 7.37
CA THR A 40 -13.55 -1.01 7.85
C THR A 40 -14.49 -1.66 6.85
N GLN A 41 -14.11 -1.74 5.57
CA GLN A 41 -14.88 -2.42 4.53
C GLN A 41 -14.66 -3.95 4.51
N ILE A 42 -13.79 -4.48 5.36
CA ILE A 42 -13.43 -5.89 5.42
C ILE A 42 -13.85 -6.45 6.78
N GLU A 43 -14.57 -7.57 6.81
CA GLU A 43 -15.13 -8.19 8.02
C GLU A 43 -14.09 -8.40 9.13
N THR A 44 -12.84 -8.71 8.76
CA THR A 44 -11.72 -8.93 9.68
C THR A 44 -10.80 -7.72 9.85
N GLY A 45 -11.06 -6.62 9.13
CA GLY A 45 -10.17 -5.46 9.06
C GLY A 45 -10.09 -4.66 10.36
N GLU A 46 -11.14 -4.71 11.20
CA GLU A 46 -11.18 -4.02 12.50
C GLU A 46 -10.00 -4.41 13.42
N THR A 47 -9.54 -5.65 13.33
CA THR A 47 -8.43 -6.19 14.11
C THR A 47 -7.11 -5.45 13.87
N PHE A 48 -6.96 -4.81 12.71
CA PHE A 48 -5.73 -4.17 12.26
C PHE A 48 -5.77 -2.64 12.35
N LEU A 49 -6.92 -2.03 12.68
CA LEU A 49 -7.10 -0.57 12.71
C LEU A 49 -6.15 0.14 13.66
N TRP A 50 -5.70 -0.52 14.72
CA TRP A 50 -4.69 0.02 15.64
C TRP A 50 -3.40 0.41 14.88
N ALA A 51 -3.03 -0.32 13.83
CA ALA A 51 -1.80 -0.05 13.09
C ALA A 51 -1.90 1.16 12.14
N CYS A 52 -3.09 1.75 11.95
CA CYS A 52 -3.30 2.96 11.12
C CYS A 52 -3.23 4.27 11.93
N ASN A 53 -3.47 4.19 13.24
CA ASN A 53 -3.76 5.36 14.08
C ASN A 53 -2.72 5.63 15.17
N ASN A 54 -1.77 4.71 15.39
CA ASN A 54 -0.84 4.81 16.51
C ASN A 54 0.27 5.86 16.34
N SER A 55 0.38 6.51 15.18
CA SER A 55 1.51 7.39 14.84
C SER A 55 1.27 8.23 13.57
N GLY A 56 2.30 9.02 13.19
CA GLY A 56 2.34 9.75 11.93
C GLY A 56 2.27 8.84 10.70
N SER A 57 2.02 9.43 9.53
CA SER A 57 1.91 8.70 8.26
C SER A 57 3.17 7.88 7.96
N SER A 58 4.35 8.43 8.25
CA SER A 58 5.64 7.77 8.05
C SER A 58 5.79 6.50 8.89
N ASP A 59 5.45 6.56 10.17
CA ASP A 59 5.50 5.40 11.05
C ASP A 59 4.47 4.33 10.64
N THR A 60 3.32 4.76 10.10
CA THR A 60 2.31 3.86 9.53
C THR A 60 2.89 3.14 8.30
N ILE A 61 3.50 3.86 7.36
CA ILE A 61 4.15 3.27 6.17
C ILE A 61 5.19 2.23 6.59
N LEU A 62 6.09 2.60 7.50
CA LEU A 62 7.16 1.70 7.94
C LEU A 62 6.61 0.46 8.66
N THR A 63 5.64 0.63 9.57
CA THR A 63 4.98 -0.47 10.30
C THR A 63 4.36 -1.48 9.34
N TRP A 64 3.57 -1.00 8.38
CA TRP A 64 2.91 -1.85 7.40
C TRP A 64 3.89 -2.45 6.39
N HIS A 65 4.98 -1.76 6.07
CA HIS A 65 6.02 -2.29 5.20
C HIS A 65 6.73 -3.48 5.83
N ILE A 66 7.11 -3.38 7.11
CA ILE A 66 7.69 -4.50 7.87
C ILE A 66 6.73 -5.70 7.88
N ALA A 67 5.44 -5.47 8.14
CA ALA A 67 4.43 -6.52 8.12
C ALA A 67 4.31 -7.19 6.74
N THR A 68 4.36 -6.38 5.67
CA THR A 68 4.34 -6.86 4.27
C THR A 68 5.56 -7.74 3.96
N SER A 69 6.76 -7.31 4.37
CA SER A 69 8.00 -8.07 4.18
C SER A 69 8.01 -9.38 4.97
N ILE A 70 7.47 -9.39 6.20
CA ILE A 70 7.30 -10.61 7.00
C ILE A 70 6.37 -11.60 6.28
N LEU A 71 5.22 -11.13 5.78
CA LEU A 71 4.27 -11.95 5.04
C LEU A 71 4.90 -12.50 3.74
N GLU A 72 5.70 -11.69 3.05
CA GLU A 72 6.43 -12.11 1.84
C GLU A 72 7.38 -13.27 2.14
N VAL A 73 8.17 -13.18 3.22
CA VAL A 73 9.10 -14.25 3.64
C VAL A 73 8.36 -15.52 4.02
N ARG A 74 7.27 -15.39 4.80
CA ARG A 74 6.44 -16.52 5.23
C ARG A 74 5.90 -17.32 4.03
N HIS A 75 5.49 -16.61 2.98
CA HIS A 75 4.89 -17.18 1.78
C HIS A 75 5.86 -17.19 0.58
N SER A 76 7.17 -17.14 0.86
CA SER A 76 8.20 -17.28 -0.16
C SER A 76 8.34 -18.75 -0.57
N TYR A 77 7.64 -19.09 -1.65
CA TYR A 77 7.82 -20.30 -2.46
C TYR A 77 7.11 -21.57 -1.95
N LYS A 78 5.82 -21.72 -2.28
CA LYS A 78 5.21 -23.04 -2.46
C LYS A 78 5.53 -23.51 -3.88
N GLN A 79 6.41 -24.51 -4.03
CA GLN A 79 6.54 -25.20 -5.31
C GLN A 79 5.16 -25.76 -5.70
N GLY A 80 4.61 -25.32 -6.83
CA GLY A 80 3.40 -25.89 -7.41
C GLY A 80 2.17 -24.98 -7.53
N SER A 81 2.19 -23.71 -7.08
CA SER A 81 1.09 -22.77 -7.38
C SER A 81 1.43 -21.92 -8.62
N PRO A 82 0.74 -22.05 -9.76
CA PRO A 82 1.07 -21.33 -11.00
C PRO A 82 0.56 -19.88 -11.03
N LEU A 83 -0.25 -19.46 -10.06
CA LEU A 83 -0.84 -18.13 -10.03
C LEU A 83 -0.17 -17.27 -8.96
N ILE A 84 0.72 -16.39 -9.42
CA ILE A 84 1.18 -15.27 -8.62
C ILE A 84 -0.06 -14.45 -8.26
N SER A 85 -0.38 -14.35 -6.97
CA SER A 85 -1.50 -13.53 -6.50
C SER A 85 -1.30 -12.07 -6.89
N VAL A 86 -2.25 -11.53 -7.67
CA VAL A 86 -2.24 -10.11 -8.07
C VAL A 86 -2.22 -9.20 -6.85
N HIS A 87 -2.89 -9.59 -5.77
CA HIS A 87 -2.86 -8.88 -4.49
C HIS A 87 -1.46 -8.87 -3.87
N LYS A 88 -0.73 -9.99 -3.91
CA LYS A 88 0.65 -10.06 -3.43
C LYS A 88 1.56 -9.11 -4.21
N VAL A 89 1.44 -9.12 -5.55
CA VAL A 89 2.22 -8.22 -6.42
C VAL A 89 1.90 -6.78 -6.10
N ALA A 90 0.62 -6.39 -6.09
CA ALA A 90 0.20 -5.03 -5.79
C ALA A 90 0.70 -4.57 -4.42
N ALA A 91 0.45 -5.36 -3.37
CA ALA A 91 0.86 -5.03 -2.01
C ALA A 91 2.37 -4.83 -1.89
N THR A 92 3.17 -5.77 -2.40
CA THR A 92 4.64 -5.69 -2.31
C THR A 92 5.21 -4.51 -3.09
N HIS A 93 4.69 -4.22 -4.29
CA HIS A 93 5.16 -3.10 -5.11
C HIS A 93 4.76 -1.75 -4.52
N LEU A 94 3.51 -1.58 -4.12
CA LEU A 94 3.03 -0.34 -3.51
C LEU A 94 3.74 -0.09 -2.16
N SER A 95 3.98 -1.14 -1.38
CA SER A 95 4.73 -1.04 -0.13
C SER A 95 6.15 -0.52 -0.34
N ARG A 96 6.91 -1.12 -1.26
CA ARG A 96 8.27 -0.67 -1.61
C ARG A 96 8.28 0.72 -2.22
N TYR A 97 7.28 1.05 -3.03
CA TYR A 97 7.12 2.39 -3.61
C TYR A 97 6.95 3.45 -2.51
N CYS A 98 6.14 3.20 -1.48
CA CYS A 98 6.01 4.13 -0.36
C CYS A 98 7.35 4.33 0.39
N VAL A 99 8.12 3.27 0.63
CA VAL A 99 9.46 3.39 1.25
C VAL A 99 10.46 4.13 0.35
N TYR A 100 10.37 3.92 -0.97
CA TYR A 100 11.12 4.69 -1.97
C TYR A 100 10.77 6.18 -1.90
N LEU A 101 9.49 6.53 -1.85
CA LEU A 101 9.05 7.91 -1.66
C LEU A 101 9.64 8.52 -0.38
N MET A 102 9.65 7.78 0.73
CA MET A 102 10.29 8.24 1.96
C MET A 102 11.79 8.49 1.80
N SER A 103 12.47 7.70 0.98
CA SER A 103 13.92 7.79 0.80
C SER A 103 14.33 8.88 -0.18
N CYS A 104 13.55 9.08 -1.25
CA CYS A 104 13.93 9.92 -2.40
C CYS A 104 13.11 11.20 -2.52
N TYR A 105 11.87 11.20 -2.04
CA TYR A 105 10.95 12.33 -2.13
C TYR A 105 10.19 12.57 -0.80
N PRO A 106 10.89 12.77 0.33
CA PRO A 106 10.24 12.97 1.63
C PRO A 106 9.31 14.20 1.66
N GLU A 107 9.54 15.18 0.77
CA GLU A 107 8.68 16.37 0.56
C GLU A 107 7.24 16.02 0.13
N LEU A 108 7.04 14.85 -0.50
CA LEU A 108 5.71 14.36 -0.92
C LEU A 108 4.95 13.69 0.24
N LEU A 109 5.58 13.48 1.39
CA LEU A 109 4.91 12.83 2.51
C LEU A 109 4.07 13.81 3.32
N PRO A 110 2.96 13.34 3.92
CA PRO A 110 2.08 14.20 4.73
C PRO A 110 2.68 14.63 6.07
N ASP A 111 3.78 14.01 6.50
CA ASP A 111 4.41 14.23 7.80
C ASP A 111 5.83 14.76 7.63
N ASN A 112 6.11 15.93 8.20
CA ASN A 112 7.41 16.61 8.15
C ASN A 112 8.34 16.24 9.32
N ASN A 113 7.95 15.30 10.17
CA ASN A 113 8.72 14.91 11.34
C ASN A 113 9.86 13.94 11.02
N ILE A 114 11.10 14.39 11.10
CA ILE A 114 12.33 13.60 10.82
C ILE A 114 12.58 12.37 11.74
N LYS A 115 11.76 12.12 12.77
CA LYS A 115 11.92 10.95 13.67
C LYS A 115 11.91 9.61 12.91
N TRP A 116 11.14 9.52 11.82
CA TRP A 116 11.03 8.29 11.03
C TRP A 116 12.33 7.88 10.34
N ILE A 117 13.29 8.79 10.12
CA ILE A 117 14.55 8.50 9.40
C ILE A 117 15.32 7.37 10.10
N LYS A 118 15.40 7.39 11.44
CA LYS A 118 16.09 6.33 12.21
C LYS A 118 15.43 4.97 12.01
N SER A 119 14.10 4.92 11.98
CA SER A 119 13.33 3.70 11.73
C SER A 119 13.47 3.26 10.28
N LEU A 120 13.49 4.18 9.31
CA LEU A 120 13.72 3.88 7.89
C LEU A 120 15.08 3.20 7.67
N TYR A 121 16.17 3.71 8.26
CA TYR A 121 17.48 3.06 8.13
C TYR A 121 17.47 1.61 8.62
N LYS A 122 16.71 1.32 9.68
CA LYS A 122 16.57 -0.06 10.19
C LYS A 122 15.72 -0.92 9.26
N VAL A 123 14.68 -0.35 8.66
CA VAL A 123 13.85 -1.04 7.65
C VAL A 123 14.67 -1.36 6.39
N ILE A 124 15.44 -0.41 5.86
CA ILE A 124 16.33 -0.66 4.71
C ILE A 124 17.38 -1.73 5.05
N ARG A 125 17.95 -1.67 6.26
CA ARG A 125 18.87 -2.71 6.73
C ARG A 125 18.18 -4.06 6.83
N MET A 126 16.93 -4.12 7.29
CA MET A 126 16.12 -5.33 7.27
C MET A 126 15.94 -5.84 5.85
N ASP A 127 15.47 -5.02 4.90
CA ASP A 127 15.23 -5.43 3.52
C ASP A 127 16.50 -5.99 2.85
N SER A 128 17.65 -5.35 3.09
CA SER A 128 18.93 -5.88 2.59
C SER A 128 19.27 -7.24 3.19
N GLN A 129 19.04 -7.45 4.49
CA GLN A 129 19.20 -8.75 5.14
C GLN A 129 18.21 -9.79 4.60
N LEU A 130 16.96 -9.41 4.34
CA LEU A 130 15.95 -10.27 3.75
C LEU A 130 16.32 -10.69 2.33
N ALA A 131 16.84 -9.76 1.52
CA ALA A 131 17.32 -10.07 0.17
C ALA A 131 18.49 -11.08 0.21
N LEU A 132 19.41 -10.92 1.16
CA LEU A 132 20.52 -11.88 1.36
C LEU A 132 20.00 -13.25 1.80
N ILE A 133 19.05 -13.32 2.74
CA ILE A 133 18.41 -14.58 3.14
C ILE A 133 17.66 -15.22 1.97
N GLY A 134 17.03 -14.41 1.10
CA GLY A 134 16.40 -14.90 -0.12
C GLY A 134 17.40 -15.51 -1.10
N HIS A 135 18.58 -14.89 -1.24
CA HIS A 135 19.65 -15.35 -2.13
C HIS A 135 20.36 -16.62 -1.62
N ASP A 136 20.64 -16.71 -0.31
CA ASP A 136 21.23 -17.91 0.34
C ASP A 136 20.35 -19.16 0.22
N VAL A 137 19.09 -19.02 -0.17
CA VAL A 137 18.14 -20.14 -0.26
C VAL A 137 17.89 -20.56 -1.71
N ALA A 138 18.24 -19.74 -2.69
CA ALA A 138 18.35 -20.19 -4.08
C ALA A 138 19.40 -21.30 -4.25
N THR A 139 20.32 -21.43 -3.29
CA THR A 139 21.38 -22.46 -3.24
C THR A 139 21.05 -23.69 -2.37
N GLY A 140 19.94 -23.73 -1.62
CA GLY A 140 19.49 -24.95 -0.94
C GLY A 140 18.58 -24.79 0.29
N LEU A 141 17.48 -25.55 0.30
CA LEU A 141 16.73 -26.09 1.46
C LEU A 141 16.72 -25.22 2.74
N SER A 142 15.86 -24.21 2.79
CA SER A 142 15.45 -23.62 4.08
C SER A 142 13.94 -23.58 4.16
N ASP A 143 13.42 -24.21 5.21
CA ASP A 143 12.01 -24.26 5.60
C ASP A 143 11.44 -22.83 5.78
N PRO A 144 10.30 -22.49 5.13
CA PRO A 144 9.66 -21.18 5.28
C PRO A 144 9.38 -20.77 6.74
N GLU A 145 9.12 -21.73 7.64
CA GLU A 145 8.97 -21.46 9.08
C GLU A 145 10.29 -21.02 9.72
N ALA A 146 11.39 -21.73 9.42
CA ALA A 146 12.72 -21.35 9.89
C ALA A 146 13.14 -19.95 9.41
N LYS A 147 12.81 -19.59 8.16
CA LYS A 147 13.05 -18.24 7.62
C LYS A 147 12.24 -17.18 8.37
N TYR A 148 10.93 -17.41 8.49
CA TYR A 148 10.03 -16.52 9.19
C TYR A 148 10.51 -16.27 10.63
N LYS A 149 10.85 -17.34 11.36
CA LYS A 149 11.38 -17.25 12.72
C LYS A 149 12.67 -16.44 12.78
N LYS A 150 13.63 -16.71 11.89
CA LYS A 150 14.90 -15.97 11.82
C LYS A 150 14.67 -14.46 11.59
N VAL A 151 13.74 -14.10 10.70
CA VAL A 151 13.39 -12.71 10.41
C VAL A 151 12.77 -12.04 11.63
N VAL A 152 11.79 -12.69 12.24
CA VAL A 152 11.14 -12.19 13.46
C VAL A 152 12.15 -12.00 14.59
N ASP A 153 13.05 -12.98 14.79
CA ASP A 153 14.09 -12.91 15.82
C ASP A 153 15.06 -11.75 15.56
N LEU A 154 15.52 -11.56 14.30
CA LEU A 154 16.36 -10.42 13.92
C LEU A 154 15.70 -9.07 14.20
N LEU A 155 14.40 -8.96 13.95
CA LEU A 155 13.64 -7.73 14.17
C LEU A 155 13.34 -7.47 15.65
N THR A 156 13.24 -8.54 16.44
CA THR A 156 12.92 -8.47 17.87
C THR A 156 14.17 -8.31 18.74
N ALA A 157 15.30 -8.90 18.35
CA ALA A 157 16.49 -9.05 19.19
C ALA A 157 17.21 -7.73 19.57
N ASN A 158 16.80 -6.57 19.04
CA ASN A 158 17.54 -5.33 19.30
C ASN A 158 16.75 -4.03 19.12
N SER A 159 15.42 -4.07 19.18
CA SER A 159 14.60 -2.88 18.89
C SER A 159 13.87 -2.33 20.13
N ASN A 160 14.39 -1.24 20.68
CA ASN A 160 13.59 -0.28 21.48
C ASN A 160 12.71 0.62 20.58
N ASP A 161 12.61 0.28 19.29
CA ASP A 161 11.95 1.07 18.27
C ASP A 161 10.50 0.62 18.13
N GLU A 162 9.57 1.53 18.42
CA GLU A 162 8.15 1.20 18.44
C GLU A 162 7.62 0.83 17.05
N VAL A 163 8.17 1.40 15.98
CA VAL A 163 7.79 1.08 14.59
C VAL A 163 8.17 -0.37 14.25
N LEU A 164 9.36 -0.82 14.67
CA LEU A 164 9.77 -2.21 14.47
C LEU A 164 8.89 -3.17 15.27
N LYS A 165 8.62 -2.86 16.55
CA LYS A 165 7.75 -3.68 17.39
C LYS A 165 6.35 -3.79 16.82
N ASN A 166 5.77 -2.68 16.38
CA ASN A 166 4.46 -2.63 15.77
C ASN A 166 4.42 -3.39 14.45
N GLY A 167 5.44 -3.24 13.60
CA GLY A 167 5.54 -3.95 12.33
C GLY A 167 5.64 -5.47 12.52
N VAL A 168 6.46 -5.93 13.47
CA VAL A 168 6.56 -7.35 13.82
C VAL A 168 5.25 -7.87 14.39
N ARG A 169 4.63 -7.13 15.30
CA ARG A 169 3.33 -7.50 15.88
C ARG A 169 2.26 -7.62 14.80
N LEU A 170 2.18 -6.65 13.90
CA LEU A 170 1.21 -6.65 12.80
C LEU A 170 1.45 -7.82 11.85
N GLY A 171 2.71 -8.06 11.44
CA GLY A 171 3.08 -9.18 10.59
C GLY A 171 2.69 -10.54 11.19
N LYS A 172 2.93 -10.72 12.51
CA LYS A 172 2.48 -11.92 13.25
C LYS A 172 0.97 -12.08 13.22
N GLN A 173 0.21 -11.01 13.47
CA GLN A 173 -1.25 -11.06 13.41
C GLN A 173 -1.76 -11.51 12.04
N PHE A 174 -1.17 -11.03 10.94
CA PHE A 174 -1.54 -11.49 9.60
C PHE A 174 -1.22 -12.97 9.37
N VAL A 175 -0.06 -13.44 9.83
CA VAL A 175 0.34 -14.84 9.69
C VAL A 175 -0.54 -15.78 10.53
N ASP A 176 -0.96 -15.34 11.71
CA ASP A 176 -1.68 -16.18 12.67
C ASP A 176 -3.20 -16.17 12.47
N LEU A 177 -3.77 -15.06 11.98
CA LEU A 177 -5.23 -14.84 11.95
C LEU A 177 -5.86 -14.97 10.57
N MET A 178 -5.06 -15.07 9.49
CA MET A 178 -5.57 -15.06 8.11
C MET A 178 -4.93 -16.14 7.26
N ASP A 179 -5.71 -16.66 6.31
CA ASP A 179 -5.13 -17.40 5.20
C ASP A 179 -4.33 -16.46 4.29
N GLU A 180 -3.44 -17.06 3.50
CA GLU A 180 -2.51 -16.33 2.63
C GLU A 180 -3.21 -15.40 1.64
N GLU A 181 -4.29 -15.85 0.99
CA GLU A 181 -4.97 -15.07 -0.03
C GLU A 181 -5.66 -13.85 0.57
N MET A 182 -6.37 -14.05 1.69
CA MET A 182 -7.04 -12.98 2.41
C MET A 182 -6.04 -11.96 2.98
N ALA A 183 -4.92 -12.43 3.55
CA ALA A 183 -3.86 -11.55 4.05
C ALA A 183 -3.30 -10.64 2.94
N TRP A 184 -3.01 -11.20 1.77
CA TRP A 184 -2.54 -10.42 0.63
C TRP A 184 -3.58 -9.45 0.10
N ARG A 185 -4.86 -9.85 0.06
CA ARG A 185 -5.97 -8.97 -0.35
C ARG A 185 -6.07 -7.76 0.58
N VAL A 186 -6.06 -7.96 1.89
CA VAL A 186 -6.10 -6.87 2.88
C VAL A 186 -4.90 -5.94 2.71
N MET A 187 -3.69 -6.49 2.57
CA MET A 187 -2.49 -5.70 2.31
C MET A 187 -2.61 -4.86 1.04
N ALA A 188 -3.12 -5.43 -0.06
CA ALA A 188 -3.28 -4.71 -1.32
C ALA A 188 -4.28 -3.55 -1.21
N ILE A 189 -5.42 -3.76 -0.54
CA ILE A 189 -6.43 -2.72 -0.32
C ILE A 189 -5.86 -1.60 0.56
N PHE A 190 -5.18 -1.96 1.66
CA PHE A 190 -4.51 -0.98 2.53
C PHE A 190 -3.51 -0.13 1.75
N TRP A 191 -2.58 -0.76 1.00
CA TRP A 191 -1.56 -0.03 0.27
C TRP A 191 -2.14 0.84 -0.85
N SER A 192 -3.23 0.41 -1.48
CA SER A 192 -3.94 1.20 -2.49
C SER A 192 -4.53 2.47 -1.88
N GLU A 193 -5.20 2.37 -0.72
CA GLU A 193 -5.68 3.56 -0.01
C GLU A 193 -4.51 4.44 0.43
N MET A 194 -3.43 3.86 0.95
CA MET A 194 -2.30 4.62 1.47
C MET A 194 -1.61 5.46 0.39
N VAL A 195 -1.41 4.91 -0.82
CA VAL A 195 -0.86 5.67 -1.95
C VAL A 195 -1.79 6.82 -2.35
N LEU A 196 -3.10 6.58 -2.41
CA LEU A 196 -4.07 7.64 -2.69
C LEU A 196 -4.09 8.70 -1.59
N TYR A 197 -3.97 8.30 -0.32
CA TYR A 197 -3.87 9.22 0.81
C TYR A 197 -2.64 10.11 0.73
N ILE A 198 -1.47 9.53 0.39
CA ILE A 198 -0.22 10.28 0.19
C ILE A 198 -0.40 11.26 -0.97
N ALA A 199 -1.03 10.83 -2.07
CA ALA A 199 -1.30 11.69 -3.23
C ALA A 199 -2.21 12.87 -2.88
N GLN A 200 -3.26 12.66 -2.08
CA GLN A 200 -4.18 13.73 -1.66
C GLN A 200 -3.54 14.71 -0.67
N SER A 201 -2.73 14.19 0.24
CA SER A 201 -2.19 14.95 1.37
C SER A 201 -0.91 15.71 1.04
N SER A 202 -0.31 15.45 -0.12
CA SER A 202 0.87 16.17 -0.61
C SER A 202 0.48 17.54 -1.16
N SER A 203 1.30 18.55 -0.86
CA SER A 203 1.06 19.89 -1.39
C SER A 203 1.25 19.92 -2.91
N ALA A 204 0.48 20.75 -3.60
CA ALA A 204 0.67 20.97 -5.04
C ALA A 204 2.11 21.42 -5.37
N GLN A 205 2.73 22.18 -4.46
CA GLN A 205 4.14 22.58 -4.56
C GLN A 205 5.09 21.38 -4.56
N ALA A 206 4.86 20.39 -3.68
CA ALA A 206 5.67 19.18 -3.64
C ALA A 206 5.53 18.35 -4.93
N HIS A 207 4.33 18.31 -5.52
CA HIS A 207 4.13 17.69 -6.84
C HIS A 207 4.84 18.44 -7.97
N LEU A 208 4.83 19.78 -7.95
CA LEU A 208 5.56 20.61 -8.92
C LEU A 208 7.08 20.39 -8.84
N GLU A 209 7.63 20.29 -7.63
CA GLU A 209 9.04 20.00 -7.42
C GLU A 209 9.42 18.57 -7.84
N ALA A 210 8.52 17.60 -7.66
CA ALA A 210 8.69 16.24 -8.17
C ALA A 210 8.69 16.20 -9.71
N ILE A 211 7.78 16.92 -10.37
CA ILE A 211 7.74 17.03 -11.86
C ILE A 211 9.07 17.55 -12.40
N ALA A 212 9.68 18.54 -11.75
CA ALA A 212 10.98 19.09 -12.15
C ALA A 212 12.13 18.06 -12.08
N ARG A 213 11.96 16.98 -11.30
CA ARG A 213 12.92 15.88 -11.13
C ARG A 213 12.57 14.64 -11.97
N GLY A 214 11.44 14.64 -12.66
CA GLY A 214 10.88 13.54 -13.44
C GLY A 214 9.47 13.19 -12.94
N CYS A 215 8.48 13.11 -13.81
CA CYS A 215 7.11 12.77 -13.42
C CYS A 215 7.06 11.40 -12.70
N GLU A 216 6.66 11.39 -11.44
CA GLU A 216 6.50 10.19 -10.59
C GLU A 216 5.07 9.69 -10.64
N LEU A 217 4.81 8.40 -10.35
CA LEU A 217 3.44 7.80 -10.34
C LEU A 217 2.43 8.59 -9.47
N LEU A 218 2.90 9.21 -8.40
CA LEU A 218 2.06 10.02 -7.51
C LEU A 218 1.49 11.26 -8.19
N THR A 219 2.22 11.85 -9.15
CA THR A 219 1.83 13.06 -9.87
C THR A 219 0.59 12.87 -10.76
N PRO A 220 0.50 11.86 -11.66
CA PRO A 220 -0.73 11.61 -12.41
C PRO A 220 -1.88 11.16 -11.51
N LEU A 221 -1.63 10.43 -10.40
CA LEU A 221 -2.69 10.11 -9.43
C LEU A 221 -3.26 11.37 -8.78
N TRP A 222 -2.39 12.29 -8.34
CA TRP A 222 -2.81 13.58 -7.83
C TRP A 222 -3.60 14.38 -8.86
N ALA A 223 -3.14 14.45 -10.10
CA ALA A 223 -3.84 15.14 -11.19
C ALA A 223 -5.25 14.56 -11.45
N LEU A 224 -5.40 13.23 -11.39
CA LEU A 224 -6.71 12.57 -11.52
C LEU A 224 -7.63 12.89 -10.34
N LEU A 225 -7.11 12.87 -9.12
CA LEU A 225 -7.86 13.22 -7.90
C LEU A 225 -8.31 14.69 -7.93
N ALA A 226 -7.43 15.57 -8.39
CA ALA A 226 -7.73 16.99 -8.64
C ALA A 226 -8.83 17.18 -9.69
N HIS A 227 -8.73 16.51 -10.84
CA HIS A 227 -9.74 16.55 -11.88
C HIS A 227 -11.11 16.02 -11.39
N ALA A 228 -11.09 15.00 -10.53
CA ALA A 228 -12.30 14.47 -9.91
C ALA A 228 -12.91 15.38 -8.82
N GLY A 229 -12.29 16.53 -8.52
CA GLY A 229 -12.73 17.45 -7.47
C GLY A 229 -12.47 16.95 -6.05
N ILE A 230 -11.63 15.91 -5.89
CA ILE A 230 -11.30 15.30 -4.60
C ILE A 230 -10.19 16.09 -3.90
N VAL A 231 -9.28 16.68 -4.67
CA VAL A 231 -8.23 17.58 -4.18
C VAL A 231 -8.44 18.96 -4.79
N SER A 232 -8.37 20.01 -3.98
CA SER A 232 -8.43 21.38 -4.47
C SER A 232 -7.14 21.74 -5.21
N LEU A 233 -7.25 22.04 -6.51
CA LEU A 233 -6.17 22.69 -7.26
C LEU A 233 -5.98 24.12 -6.71
N PRO A 234 -4.73 24.58 -6.52
CA PRO A 234 -4.47 25.99 -6.23
C PRO A 234 -4.89 26.90 -7.39
#